data_AF-A0AAE3ZGR3-F1
#
_entry.id   AF-A0AAE3ZGR3-F1
#
_cell.length_a   1.000
_cell.length_b   1.000
_cell.length_c   1.000
_cell.angle_alpha   90.00
_cell.angle_beta   90.00
_cell.angle_gamma   90.00
#
_symmetry.space_group_name_H-M   'P 1'
#
loop_
_entity.id
_entity.type
_entity.pdbx_description
1 polymer ?
#
loop_
_entity_poly.entity_id
_entity_poly.type
_entity_poly.pdbx_seq_one_letter_code
_entity_poly.pdbx_strand_id
1 'polypeptide(L)' 'MSRKANCHDNAVIGSFFGHLKEEMFHHTRYPSVEAFTTAPADYITWFSTSRAHTHCQSPSPVQYPTQTLAA' A
#
# COMPACT_ATOMS: atom_id res chain seq x y z
N MET A 1 18.29 15.06 -13.70
CA MET A 1 19.15 14.21 -12.85
C MET A 1 18.40 13.93 -11.56
N SER A 2 18.06 12.67 -11.31
CA SER A 2 17.35 12.24 -10.10
C SER A 2 18.19 12.57 -8.87
N ARG A 3 17.58 13.17 -7.82
CA ARG A 3 18.25 13.30 -6.53
C ARG A 3 18.69 11.91 -6.08
N LYS A 4 19.85 11.82 -5.42
CA LYS A 4 20.31 10.60 -4.76
C LYS A 4 19.16 10.09 -3.88
N ALA A 5 18.58 8.94 -4.24
CA ALA A 5 17.39 8.43 -3.57
C ALA A 5 17.74 8.14 -2.10
N ASN A 6 17.02 8.77 -1.18
CA ASN A 6 17.15 8.43 0.23
C ASN A 6 16.50 7.07 0.46
N CYS A 7 17.13 6.22 1.28
CA CYS A 7 16.65 4.86 1.56
C CYS A 7 15.22 4.86 2.12
N HIS A 8 14.83 5.90 2.84
CA HIS A 8 13.50 6.03 3.44
C HIS A 8 12.38 6.14 2.38
N ASP A 9 12.56 6.97 1.35
CA ASP A 9 11.55 7.12 0.30
C ASP A 9 11.40 5.83 -0.52
N ASN A 10 12.52 5.15 -0.77
CA ASN A 10 12.53 3.93 -1.55
C ASN A 10 12.05 2.70 -0.75
N ALA A 11 12.26 2.71 0.58
CA ALA A 11 11.82 1.62 1.46
C ALA A 11 10.30 1.53 1.54
N VAL A 12 9.59 2.67 1.62
CA VAL A 12 8.12 2.70 1.69
C VAL A 12 7.51 2.09 0.43
N ILE A 13 7.94 2.56 -0.74
CA ILE A 13 7.41 2.05 -2.01
C ILE A 13 7.86 0.60 -2.27
N GLY A 14 9.08 0.23 -1.86
CA GLY A 14 9.56 -1.14 -1.93
C GLY A 14 8.75 -2.11 -1.08
N SER A 15 8.43 -1.73 0.15
CA SER A 15 7.56 -2.51 1.04
C SER A 15 6.16 -2.67 0.46
N PHE A 16 5.60 -1.61 -0.11
CA PHE A 16 4.29 -1.65 -0.77
C PHE A 16 4.28 -2.68 -1.91
N PHE A 17 5.27 -2.66 -2.81
CA PHE A 17 5.35 -3.63 -3.91
C PHE A 17 5.61 -5.06 -3.44
N GLY A 18 6.32 -5.24 -2.32
CA GLY A 18 6.47 -6.54 -1.66
C GLY A 18 5.11 -7.10 -1.24
N HIS A 19 4.33 -6.32 -0.50
CA HIS A 19 2.98 -6.70 -0.07
C HIS A 19 2.03 -6.94 -1.23
N LEU A 20 2.04 -6.07 -2.24
CA LEU A 20 1.19 -6.22 -3.43
C LEU A 20 1.49 -7.55 -4.15
N LYS A 21 2.76 -7.92 -4.32
CA LYS A 21 3.10 -9.19 -4.97
C LYS A 21 2.69 -10.39 -4.12
N GLU A 22 2.95 -10.36 -2.82
CA GLU A 22 2.61 -11.48 -1.95
C GLU A 22 1.08 -11.66 -1.84
N GLU A 23 0.39 -10.62 -1.38
CA GLU A 23 -1.03 -10.66 -1.00
C GLU A 23 -1.94 -10.72 -2.24
N MET A 24 -1.68 -9.92 -3.28
CA MET A 24 -2.52 -9.86 -4.48
C MET A 24 -2.06 -10.85 -5.55
N PHE A 25 -0.76 -10.97 -5.84
CA PHE A 25 -0.29 -11.74 -6.99
C PHE A 25 -0.03 -13.22 -6.69
N HIS A 26 0.53 -13.56 -5.52
CA HIS A 26 0.90 -14.94 -5.19
C HIS A 26 -0.22 -15.73 -4.49
N HIS A 27 -0.98 -15.09 -3.59
CA HIS A 27 -2.03 -15.77 -2.81
C HIS A 27 -3.42 -15.75 -3.44
N THR A 28 -3.62 -15.02 -4.54
CA THR A 28 -4.93 -14.88 -5.20
C THR A 28 -4.90 -15.44 -6.62
N ARG A 29 -5.90 -16.26 -6.98
CA ARG A 29 -6.10 -16.73 -8.36
C ARG A 29 -7.20 -15.92 -9.03
N TYR A 30 -6.88 -15.37 -10.19
CA TYR A 30 -7.84 -14.59 -10.97
C TYR A 30 -8.45 -15.43 -12.10
N PRO A 31 -9.78 -15.37 -12.30
CA PRO A 31 -10.46 -16.13 -13.35
C PRO A 31 -10.27 -15.54 -14.75
N SER A 32 -9.90 -14.26 -14.85
CA SER A 32 -9.71 -13.57 -16.13
C SER A 32 -8.66 -12.46 -16.04
N VAL A 33 -8.14 -12.04 -17.20
CA VAL A 33 -7.22 -10.90 -17.31
C VAL A 33 -7.91 -9.61 -16.85
N GLU A 34 -9.19 -9.43 -17.17
CA GLU A 34 -9.96 -8.26 -16.73
C GLU A 34 -10.03 -8.17 -15.20
N ALA A 35 -10.32 -9.28 -14.52
CA ALA A 35 -10.32 -9.34 -13.06
C ALA A 35 -8.93 -9.01 -12.48
N PHE A 36 -7.86 -9.49 -13.12
CA PHE A 36 -6.50 -9.14 -12.75
C PHE A 36 -6.17 -7.66 -12.97
N THR A 37 -6.70 -7.02 -14.02
CA THR A 37 -6.45 -5.59 -14.28
C THR A 37 -7.18 -4.66 -13.32
N THR A 38 -8.32 -5.08 -12.76
CA THR A 38 -9.06 -4.30 -11.76
C THR A 38 -8.50 -4.47 -10.35
N ALA A 39 -7.95 -5.64 -10.03
CA ALA A 39 -7.44 -5.96 -8.70
C ALA A 39 -6.40 -4.97 -8.12
N PRO A 40 -5.45 -4.40 -8.90
CA PRO A 40 -4.53 -3.39 -8.40
C PRO A 40 -5.22 -2.13 -7.87
N ALA A 41 -6.26 -1.65 -8.55
CA ALA A 41 -6.99 -0.45 -8.13
C ALA A 41 -7.72 -0.67 -6.81
N ASP A 42 -8.36 -1.83 -6.67
CA ASP A 42 -9.05 -2.24 -5.45
C ASP A 42 -8.05 -2.43 -4.30
N TYR A 43 -6.92 -3.08 -4.58
CA TYR A 43 -5.86 -3.29 -3.61
C TYR A 43 -5.25 -1.98 -3.11
N ILE A 44 -4.99 -1.02 -4.00
CA ILE A 44 -4.49 0.32 -3.62
C ILE A 44 -5.49 1.04 -2.72
N THR A 45 -6.78 0.98 -3.07
CA THR A 45 -7.86 1.61 -2.30
C THR A 45 -7.94 0.99 -0.91
N TRP A 46 -7.94 -0.34 -0.81
CA TRP A 46 -7.94 -1.06 0.46
C TRP A 46 -6.69 -0.76 1.29
N PHE A 47 -5.50 -0.82 0.68
CA PHE A 47 -4.22 -0.58 1.33
C PHE A 47 -4.18 0.81 1.96
N SER A 48 -4.75 1.82 1.28
CA SER A 48 -4.74 3.21 1.75
C SER A 48 -5.81 3.51 2.80
N THR A 49 -7.00 2.91 2.69
CA THR A 49 -8.17 3.29 3.50
C THR A 49 -8.43 2.39 4.69
N SER A 50 -8.04 1.11 4.60
CA SER A 50 -8.55 0.06 5.50
C SER A 50 -7.46 -0.78 6.16
N ARG A 51 -6.22 -0.70 5.68
CA ARG A 51 -5.11 -1.48 6.24
C ARG A 51 -4.67 -0.89 7.59
N ALA A 52 -5.04 -1.55 8.68
CA ALA A 52 -4.51 -1.21 10.00
C ALA A 52 -3.01 -1.57 10.07
N HIS A 53 -2.17 -0.59 10.38
CA HIS A 53 -0.75 -0.82 10.61
C HIS A 53 -0.54 -1.07 12.10
N THR A 54 -0.14 -2.28 12.50
CA THR A 54 0.05 -2.65 13.92
C THR A 54 1.02 -1.75 14.69
N HIS A 55 2.00 -1.14 13.99
CA HIS A 55 2.94 -0.19 14.58
C HIS A 55 2.41 1.24 14.69
N CYS A 56 1.30 1.55 14.04
CA CYS A 56 0.70 2.87 13.99
C CYS A 56 -0.65 2.80 14.70
N GLN A 57 -0.84 3.55 15.78
CA GLN A 57 -2.12 3.56 16.52
C GLN A 57 -3.29 4.16 15.71
N SER A 58 -3.08 4.46 14.42
CA SER A 58 -4.10 4.92 13.48
C SER A 58 -4.78 3.74 12.77
N PRO A 59 -6.12 3.76 12.61
CA PRO A 59 -6.86 2.68 11.94
C PRO A 59 -6.54 2.57 10.44
N SER A 60 -6.05 3.63 9.80
CA SER A 60 -5.66 3.60 8.39
C SER A 60 -4.56 4.60 8.01
N PRO A 61 -3.84 4.36 6.89
CA PRO A 61 -2.84 5.28 6.35
C PRO A 61 -3.39 6.65 5.98
N VAL A 62 -4.64 6.74 5.51
CA VAL A 62 -5.28 8.04 5.21
C VAL A 62 -5.60 8.83 6.48
N GLN A 63 -5.89 8.17 7.61
CA GLN A 63 -6.21 8.83 8.87
C GLN A 63 -4.99 9.28 9.66
N TYR A 64 -3.82 8.69 9.39
CA TYR A 64 -2.60 9.01 10.12
C TYR A 64 -2.09 10.46 9.88
N PRO A 65 -2.02 10.98 8.63
CA PRO A 65 -1.70 12.38 8.36
C PRO A 65 -2.65 13.36 9.06
N THR A 66 -3.94 13.03 9.09
CA THR A 66 -4.97 13.88 9.71
C THR A 66 -4.81 13.97 11.23
N GLN A 67 -4.38 12.90 11.89
CA GLN A 67 -4.09 12.91 13.33
C GLN A 67 -2.78 13.64 13.66
N THR A 68 -1.74 13.49 12.84
CA THR A 68 -0.45 14.16 13.05
C THR A 68 -0.50 15.66 12.77
N LEU A 69 -1.42 16.14 11.93
CA LEU A 69 -1.68 17.57 11.70
C LEU A 69 -2.57 18.20 12.78
N ALA A 70 -3.29 17.39 13.56
CA ALA A 70 -4.20 17.84 14.62
C ALA A 70 -3.57 17.83 16.02
N ALA A 71 -2.36 17.31 16.16
CA ALA A 71 -1.55 17.28 17.39
C ALA A 71 -0.47 18.36 17.37
#